data_AF-A0A0G0Z3D2-F1
#
_entry.id   AF-A0A0G0Z3D2-F1
#
_cell.length_a   1.000
_cell.length_b   1.000
_cell.length_c   1.000
_cell.angle_alpha   90.00
_cell.angle_beta   90.00
_cell.angle_gamma   90.00
#
_symmetry.space_group_name_H-M   'P 1'
#
loop_
_entity.id
_entity.type
_entity.pdbx_description
1 polymer ?
#
loop_
_entity_poly.entity_id
_entity_poly.type
_entity_poly.pdbx_seq_one_letter_code
_entity_poly.pdbx_strand_id
1 'polypeptide(L)'
;MERDNQQNYPISPESKKLAYKIIAIIVLIIIAIFINFLVLKKPSTVSTNLVDSPSVENKIYSVKMINDLFQISPESLKDKSIQLKAYVVDGARGVGCHDYSILTDYEYVTFFQNRYDSKLSITQQKEAQELAKKAPVIYTGVTLSVPEEIFLVQAEIYKGHFYDLEMKKMCENGEKRFIIETKIQDLSDTY
;
A
#
# COMPACT_ATOMS: atom_id res chain seq x y z
N MET A 1 -63.08 -7.00 18.24
CA MET A 1 -62.61 -6.68 16.86
C MET A 1 -63.15 -5.30 16.52
N GLU A 2 -62.48 -4.25 16.96
CA GLU A 2 -62.74 -2.89 16.49
C GLU A 2 -61.91 -2.68 15.21
N ARG A 3 -62.58 -2.31 14.12
CA ARG A 3 -61.93 -1.83 12.91
C ARG A 3 -61.87 -0.31 13.01
N ASP A 4 -60.66 0.22 13.18
CA ASP A 4 -60.39 1.65 13.07
C ASP A 4 -60.67 2.12 11.64
N ASN A 5 -61.71 2.96 11.53
CA ASN A 5 -62.07 3.67 10.31
C ASN A 5 -61.06 4.80 10.07
N GLN A 6 -60.06 4.56 9.21
CA GLN A 6 -59.24 5.65 8.66
C GLN A 6 -60.09 6.47 7.69
N GLN A 7 -60.61 7.61 8.16
CA GLN A 7 -61.20 8.63 7.31
C GLN A 7 -60.09 9.29 6.46
N ASN A 8 -60.06 8.94 5.17
CA ASN A 8 -59.28 9.65 4.17
C ASN A 8 -59.95 10.99 3.86
N TYR A 9 -59.47 12.06 4.50
CA TYR A 9 -59.90 13.42 4.16
C TYR A 9 -59.27 13.83 2.81
N PRO A 10 -60.06 14.30 1.84
CA PRO A 10 -59.53 14.76 0.56
C PRO A 10 -58.65 15.99 0.77
N ILE A 11 -57.36 15.84 0.44
CA ILE A 11 -56.37 16.93 0.47
C ILE A 11 -56.85 18.05 -0.45
N SER A 12 -57.07 19.23 0.11
CA SER A 12 -57.61 20.39 -0.61
C SER A 12 -56.69 20.78 -1.80
N PRO A 13 -57.24 21.33 -2.89
CA PRO A 13 -56.43 21.76 -4.04
C PRO A 13 -55.32 22.76 -3.67
N GLU A 14 -55.55 23.59 -2.66
CA GLU A 14 -54.58 24.57 -2.17
C GLU A 14 -53.42 23.93 -1.40
N SER A 15 -53.70 22.91 -0.60
CA SER A 15 -52.66 22.15 0.12
C SER A 15 -51.81 21.31 -0.82
N LYS A 16 -52.38 20.79 -1.92
CA LYS A 16 -51.60 20.18 -3.01
C LYS A 16 -50.67 21.19 -3.68
N LYS A 17 -51.16 22.40 -3.98
CA LYS A 17 -50.35 23.47 -4.61
C LYS A 17 -49.19 23.92 -3.72
N LEU A 18 -49.40 23.96 -2.40
CA LEU A 18 -48.33 24.25 -1.43
C LEU A 18 -47.30 23.12 -1.37
N ALA A 19 -47.75 21.85 -1.35
CA ALA A 19 -46.86 20.69 -1.36
C ALA A 19 -45.97 20.64 -2.62
N TYR A 20 -46.52 20.93 -3.80
CA TYR A 20 -45.74 21.01 -5.03
C TYR A 20 -44.67 22.11 -5.01
N LYS A 21 -44.96 23.27 -4.39
CA LYS A 21 -43.97 24.34 -4.22
C LYS A 21 -42.82 23.92 -3.30
N ILE A 22 -43.12 23.22 -2.21
CA ILE A 22 -42.11 22.73 -1.26
C ILE A 22 -41.21 21.68 -1.94
N ILE A 23 -41.81 20.73 -2.65
CA ILE A 23 -41.05 19.70 -3.39
C ILE A 23 -40.15 20.34 -4.45
N ALA A 24 -40.64 21.33 -5.19
CA ALA A 24 -39.84 22.04 -6.19
C ALA A 24 -38.62 22.76 -5.58
N ILE A 25 -38.77 23.36 -4.39
CA ILE A 25 -37.66 24.02 -3.67
C ILE A 25 -36.61 22.97 -3.24
N ILE A 26 -37.04 21.83 -2.71
CA ILE A 26 -36.14 20.75 -2.29
C ILE A 26 -35.33 20.22 -3.47
N VAL A 27 -35.97 20.01 -4.63
CA VAL A 27 -35.28 19.56 -5.85
C VAL A 27 -34.24 20.58 -6.31
N LEU A 28 -34.55 21.87 -6.27
CA LEU A 28 -33.60 22.93 -6.63
C LEU A 28 -32.39 22.97 -5.70
N ILE A 29 -32.57 22.73 -4.40
CA ILE A 29 -31.46 22.66 -3.44
C ILE A 29 -30.55 21.48 -3.74
N ILE A 30 -31.10 20.30 -4.02
CA ILE A 30 -30.32 19.10 -4.36
C ILE A 30 -29.49 19.33 -5.63
N ILE A 31 -30.08 19.95 -6.66
CA ILE A 31 -29.38 20.30 -7.90
C ILE A 31 -28.24 21.28 -7.62
N ALA A 32 -28.45 22.31 -6.80
CA ALA A 32 -27.41 23.29 -6.45
C ALA A 32 -26.25 22.65 -5.68
N ILE A 33 -26.52 21.70 -4.78
CA ILE A 33 -25.48 20.94 -4.06
C ILE A 33 -24.69 20.07 -5.05
N PHE A 34 -25.37 19.40 -5.97
CA PHE A 34 -24.73 18.54 -6.97
C PHE A 34 -23.83 19.33 -7.93
N ILE A 35 -24.27 20.52 -8.37
CA ILE A 35 -23.46 21.43 -9.19
C ILE A 35 -22.23 21.90 -8.41
N ASN A 36 -22.36 22.28 -7.13
CA ASN A 36 -21.20 22.66 -6.30
C ASN A 36 -20.21 21.50 -6.13
N PHE A 37 -20.70 20.26 -5.96
CA PHE A 37 -19.85 19.07 -5.90
C PHE A 37 -19.11 18.81 -7.22
N LEU A 38 -19.74 19.08 -8.37
CA LEU A 38 -19.10 18.96 -9.69
C LEU A 38 -18.07 20.07 -9.95
N VAL A 39 -18.32 21.31 -9.53
CA VAL A 39 -17.38 22.44 -9.71
C VAL A 39 -16.15 22.32 -8.79
N LEU A 40 -16.28 21.65 -7.64
CA LEU A 40 -15.15 21.33 -6.74
C LEU A 40 -14.23 20.21 -7.26
N LYS A 41 -14.61 19.47 -8.31
CA LYS A 41 -13.68 18.65 -9.08
C LYS A 41 -12.94 19.52 -10.12
N LYS A 42 -12.10 20.44 -9.66
CA LYS A 42 -11.04 20.96 -10.53
C LYS A 42 -9.99 19.86 -10.71
N PRO A 43 -9.59 19.51 -11.95
CA PRO A 43 -8.32 18.84 -12.13
C PRO A 43 -7.25 19.82 -11.67
N SER A 44 -6.47 19.43 -10.67
CA SER A 44 -5.23 20.14 -10.33
C SER A 44 -4.35 20.12 -11.58
N THR A 45 -4.30 21.23 -12.31
CA THR A 45 -3.25 21.50 -13.29
C THR A 45 -1.94 21.61 -12.53
N VAL A 46 -1.26 20.47 -12.37
CA VAL A 46 0.14 20.41 -11.98
C VAL A 46 0.93 20.99 -13.14
N SER A 47 1.62 22.10 -12.87
CA SER A 47 2.59 22.71 -13.76
C SER A 47 3.64 21.68 -14.17
N THR A 48 3.62 21.26 -15.43
CA THR A 48 4.70 20.51 -16.06
C THR A 48 5.83 21.47 -16.42
N ASN A 49 6.64 21.84 -15.42
CA ASN A 49 8.05 22.09 -15.70
C ASN A 49 8.69 20.72 -15.95
N LEU A 50 8.69 20.32 -17.23
CA LEU A 50 9.42 19.19 -17.78
C LEU A 50 10.92 19.40 -17.51
N VAL A 51 11.37 18.91 -16.36
CA VAL A 51 12.65 18.21 -16.31
C VAL A 51 12.31 16.79 -16.71
N ASP A 52 12.93 16.29 -17.78
CA ASP A 52 12.76 14.92 -18.28
C ASP A 52 12.94 13.92 -17.14
N SER A 53 11.80 13.53 -16.57
CA SER A 53 11.72 12.50 -15.56
C SER A 53 11.68 11.19 -16.34
N PRO A 54 12.68 10.30 -16.18
CA PRO A 54 12.67 9.03 -16.90
C PRO A 54 11.34 8.33 -16.62
N SER A 55 10.69 7.85 -17.68
CA SER A 55 9.41 7.15 -17.64
C SER A 55 9.35 6.21 -16.42
N VAL A 56 8.39 6.44 -15.54
CA VAL A 56 8.20 5.76 -14.24
C VAL A 56 8.24 4.23 -14.36
N GLU A 57 7.98 3.68 -15.55
CA GLU A 57 7.95 2.23 -15.83
C GLU A 57 9.28 1.47 -15.63
N ASN A 58 10.44 2.12 -15.66
CA ASN A 58 11.74 1.43 -15.59
C ASN A 58 12.60 1.79 -14.37
N LYS A 59 12.05 2.50 -13.39
CA LYS A 59 12.82 2.86 -12.19
C LYS A 59 12.92 1.66 -11.24
N ILE A 60 14.14 1.19 -11.01
CA ILE A 60 14.46 0.21 -9.98
C ILE A 60 14.75 0.95 -8.68
N TYR A 61 13.97 0.66 -7.64
CA TYR A 61 14.12 1.22 -6.30
C TYR A 61 15.05 0.35 -5.45
N SER A 62 15.80 0.99 -4.55
CA SER A 62 16.48 0.33 -3.44
C SER A 62 15.57 0.29 -2.21
N VAL A 63 15.85 -0.56 -1.22
CA VAL A 63 15.06 -0.65 0.02
C VAL A 63 15.12 0.67 0.81
N LYS A 64 16.30 1.29 0.89
CA LYS A 64 16.49 2.62 1.45
C LYS A 64 15.60 3.66 0.79
N MET A 65 15.56 3.70 -0.54
CA MET A 65 14.72 4.66 -1.28
C MET A 65 13.24 4.50 -0.93
N ILE A 66 12.77 3.26 -0.79
CA ILE A 66 11.39 2.97 -0.38
C ILE A 66 11.13 3.47 1.05
N ASN A 67 12.04 3.20 1.98
CA ASN A 67 11.89 3.66 3.37
C ASN A 67 11.91 5.19 3.49
N ASP A 68 12.76 5.87 2.73
CA ASP A 68 12.79 7.33 2.66
C ASP A 68 11.46 7.87 2.09
N LEU A 69 10.92 7.24 1.05
CA LEU A 69 9.62 7.60 0.48
C LEU A 69 8.47 7.39 1.45
N PHE A 70 8.47 6.30 2.23
CA PHE A 70 7.45 6.08 3.25
C PHE A 70 7.48 7.14 4.36
N GLN A 71 8.67 7.62 4.75
CA GLN A 71 8.77 8.69 5.75
C GLN A 71 8.24 10.04 5.23
N ILE A 72 8.46 10.33 3.95
CA ILE A 72 8.05 11.59 3.32
C ILE A 72 6.57 11.56 2.92
N SER A 73 6.14 10.48 2.28
CA SER A 73 4.80 10.33 1.70
C SER A 73 4.40 8.86 1.62
N PRO A 74 3.79 8.31 2.70
CA PRO A 74 3.36 6.91 2.76
C PRO A 74 2.48 6.48 1.58
N GLU A 75 1.60 7.37 1.11
CA GLU A 75 0.66 7.10 0.02
C GLU A 75 1.32 7.14 -1.37
N SER A 76 2.57 7.60 -1.49
CA SER A 76 3.22 7.79 -2.80
C SER A 76 3.46 6.49 -3.57
N LEU A 77 3.52 5.36 -2.86
CA LEU A 77 3.78 4.02 -3.37
C LEU A 77 2.55 3.11 -3.35
N LYS A 78 1.43 3.59 -2.80
CA LYS A 78 0.19 2.83 -2.66
C LYS A 78 -0.38 2.45 -4.02
N ASP A 79 -0.73 1.17 -4.18
CA ASP A 79 -1.34 0.59 -5.39
C ASP A 79 -0.48 0.77 -6.67
N LYS A 80 0.80 1.15 -6.52
CA LYS A 80 1.72 1.32 -7.64
C LYS A 80 2.63 0.11 -7.77
N SER A 81 2.62 -0.49 -8.95
CA SER A 81 3.60 -1.50 -9.32
C SER A 81 4.97 -0.83 -9.51
N ILE A 82 5.99 -1.36 -8.86
CA ILE A 82 7.38 -0.89 -8.87
C ILE A 82 8.34 -2.05 -9.08
N GLN A 83 9.56 -1.74 -9.52
CA GLN A 83 10.68 -2.67 -9.50
C GLN A 83 11.56 -2.39 -8.29
N LEU A 84 11.88 -3.41 -7.52
CA LEU A 84 12.67 -3.32 -6.30
C LEU A 84 13.89 -4.24 -6.41
N LYS A 85 15.08 -3.68 -6.30
CA LYS A 85 16.31 -4.44 -6.08
C LYS A 85 16.48 -4.68 -4.59
N ALA A 86 16.48 -5.94 -4.17
CA ALA A 86 16.63 -6.28 -2.75
C ALA A 86 17.24 -7.65 -2.51
N TYR A 87 17.73 -7.84 -1.29
CA TYR A 87 18.36 -9.06 -0.80
C TYR A 87 17.53 -9.63 0.33
N VAL A 88 17.20 -10.92 0.23
CA VAL A 88 16.60 -11.67 1.33
C VAL A 88 17.68 -11.96 2.36
N VAL A 89 17.51 -11.45 3.59
CA VAL A 89 18.52 -11.57 4.65
C VAL A 89 18.06 -12.34 5.89
N ASP A 90 16.75 -12.47 6.06
CA ASP A 90 16.14 -13.18 7.18
C ASP A 90 14.70 -13.55 6.84
N GLY A 91 14.08 -14.37 7.68
CA GLY A 91 12.65 -14.60 7.65
C GLY A 91 12.17 -15.33 8.89
N ALA A 92 10.95 -15.01 9.31
CA ALA A 92 10.25 -15.76 10.34
C ALA A 92 9.23 -16.66 9.64
N ARG A 93 9.30 -17.97 9.90
CA ARG A 93 8.23 -18.89 9.52
C ARG A 93 7.17 -18.88 10.60
N GLY A 94 6.01 -18.32 10.30
CA GLY A 94 4.86 -18.24 11.19
C GLY A 94 3.57 -18.76 10.53
N VAL A 95 2.45 -18.61 11.21
CA VAL A 95 1.12 -18.85 10.61
C VAL A 95 0.51 -17.51 10.22
N GLY A 96 0.09 -17.38 8.95
CA GLY A 96 -0.57 -16.17 8.45
C GLY A 96 0.35 -14.94 8.46
N CYS A 97 -0.05 -13.90 9.19
CA CYS A 97 0.63 -12.60 9.22
C CYS A 97 2.07 -12.62 9.77
N HIS A 98 2.42 -13.70 10.46
CA HIS A 98 3.74 -13.88 11.05
C HIS A 98 4.74 -14.52 10.10
N ASP A 99 4.32 -15.02 8.93
CA ASP A 99 5.23 -15.50 7.90
C ASP A 99 5.74 -14.33 7.06
N TYR A 100 7.04 -14.08 7.09
CA TYR A 100 7.66 -13.00 6.33
C TYR A 100 9.13 -13.26 6.04
N SER A 101 9.59 -12.69 4.93
CA SER A 101 11.00 -12.48 4.64
C SER A 101 11.35 -11.00 4.83
N ILE A 102 12.57 -10.76 5.30
CA ILE A 102 13.15 -9.42 5.44
C ILE A 102 14.00 -9.15 4.20
N LEU A 103 13.69 -8.04 3.53
CA LEU A 103 14.41 -7.53 2.39
C LEU A 103 15.23 -6.30 2.79
N THR A 104 16.48 -6.22 2.36
CA THR A 104 17.35 -5.06 2.57
C THR A 104 18.24 -4.77 1.35
N ASP A 105 19.00 -3.67 1.40
CA ASP A 105 20.00 -3.33 0.40
C ASP A 105 21.30 -4.11 0.61
N TYR A 106 22.09 -4.26 -0.46
CA TYR A 106 23.31 -5.07 -0.48
C TYR A 106 24.29 -4.74 0.64
N GLU A 107 24.52 -3.44 0.88
CA GLU A 107 25.51 -2.95 1.84
C GLU A 107 25.19 -3.33 3.29
N TYR A 108 23.98 -3.81 3.58
CA TYR A 108 23.58 -4.26 4.90
C TYR A 108 23.59 -5.79 5.06
N VAL A 109 23.70 -6.55 3.97
CA VAL A 109 23.60 -8.03 3.99
C VAL A 109 24.58 -8.67 4.98
N THR A 110 25.83 -8.20 5.00
CA THR A 110 26.85 -8.74 5.89
C THR A 110 26.52 -8.55 7.36
N PHE A 111 25.79 -7.49 7.74
CA PHE A 111 25.37 -7.28 9.14
C PHE A 111 24.36 -8.34 9.60
N PHE A 112 23.45 -8.74 8.71
CA PHE A 112 22.47 -9.80 9.00
C PHE A 112 23.09 -11.19 9.01
N GLN A 113 24.08 -11.47 8.16
CA GLN A 113 24.82 -12.73 8.17
C GLN A 113 25.68 -12.86 9.44
N ASN A 114 26.36 -11.78 9.83
CA ASN A 114 27.34 -11.81 10.91
C ASN A 114 26.73 -11.84 12.31
N ARG A 115 25.46 -11.42 12.49
CA ARG A 115 24.82 -11.36 13.82
C ARG A 115 24.68 -12.73 14.51
N TYR A 116 24.71 -13.82 13.74
CA TYR A 116 24.63 -15.19 14.25
C TYR A 116 25.77 -16.10 13.76
N ASP A 117 26.83 -15.52 13.16
CA ASP A 117 27.97 -16.30 12.67
C ASP A 117 28.85 -16.77 13.85
N SER A 118 28.83 -18.09 14.11
CA SER A 118 29.60 -18.72 15.17
C SER A 118 31.12 -18.67 14.96
N LYS A 119 31.59 -18.27 13.77
CA LYS A 119 33.01 -18.03 13.48
C LYS A 119 33.50 -16.66 13.96
N LEU A 120 32.60 -15.73 14.26
CA LEU A 120 32.93 -14.39 14.76
C LEU A 120 32.95 -14.35 16.29
N SER A 121 33.71 -13.39 16.83
CA SER A 121 33.69 -13.13 18.28
C SER A 121 32.34 -12.57 18.73
N ILE A 122 32.00 -12.75 20.03
CA ILE A 122 30.77 -12.20 20.62
C ILE A 122 30.68 -10.68 20.41
N THR A 123 31.81 -9.97 20.47
CA THR A 123 31.85 -8.51 20.23
C THR A 123 31.46 -8.17 18.79
N GLN A 124 32.02 -8.89 17.81
CA GLN A 124 31.69 -8.67 16.39
C GLN A 124 30.23 -9.04 16.08
N GLN A 125 29.71 -10.13 16.66
CA GLN A 125 28.29 -10.50 16.51
C GLN A 125 27.37 -9.41 17.08
N LYS A 126 27.70 -8.85 18.25
CA LYS A 126 26.94 -7.73 18.85
C LYS A 126 27.01 -6.47 18.01
N GLU A 127 28.18 -6.13 17.48
CA GLU A 127 28.33 -4.98 16.58
C GLU A 127 27.47 -5.15 15.31
N ALA A 128 27.53 -6.34 14.68
CA ALA A 128 26.70 -6.67 13.53
C ALA A 128 25.20 -6.59 13.86
N GLN A 129 24.79 -7.04 15.05
CA GLN A 129 23.40 -6.91 15.52
C GLN A 129 22.97 -5.45 15.67
N GLU A 130 23.81 -4.58 16.20
CA GLU A 130 23.50 -3.14 16.32
C GLU A 130 23.47 -2.43 14.97
N LEU A 131 24.31 -2.85 14.02
CA LEU A 131 24.27 -2.33 12.65
C LEU A 131 23.04 -2.80 11.89
N ALA A 132 22.66 -4.08 12.03
CA ALA A 132 21.46 -4.64 11.41
C ALA A 132 20.17 -3.94 11.87
N LYS A 133 20.09 -3.52 13.15
CA LYS A 133 18.96 -2.72 13.67
C LYS A 133 18.78 -1.37 12.98
N LYS A 134 19.84 -0.81 12.40
CA LYS A 134 19.84 0.47 11.69
C LYS A 134 19.62 0.32 10.19
N ALA A 135 19.58 -0.91 9.68
CA ALA A 135 19.43 -1.17 8.27
C ALA A 135 18.01 -0.80 7.80
N PRO A 136 17.86 -0.18 6.62
CA PRO A 136 16.57 -0.05 5.97
C PRO A 136 16.07 -1.45 5.61
N VAL A 137 14.91 -1.80 6.14
CA VAL A 137 14.25 -3.07 5.86
C VAL A 137 12.84 -2.84 5.34
N ILE A 138 12.40 -3.73 4.45
CA ILE A 138 10.98 -3.91 4.15
C ILE A 138 10.62 -5.37 4.35
N TYR A 139 9.36 -5.62 4.64
CA TYR A 139 8.85 -6.96 4.87
C TYR A 139 8.04 -7.41 3.67
N THR A 140 8.33 -8.61 3.18
CA THR A 140 7.48 -9.31 2.22
C THR A 140 6.89 -10.53 2.92
N GLY A 141 5.61 -10.80 2.70
CA GLY A 141 4.99 -12.03 3.19
C GLY A 141 5.08 -13.11 2.14
N VAL A 142 5.20 -14.38 2.55
CA VAL A 142 4.71 -15.48 1.72
C VAL A 142 3.20 -15.49 1.91
N THR A 143 2.51 -14.55 1.28
CA THR A 143 1.06 -14.60 1.26
C THR A 143 0.65 -15.80 0.39
N LEU A 144 -0.59 -16.25 0.53
CA LEU A 144 -1.26 -17.14 -0.45
C LEU A 144 -1.26 -16.56 -1.88
N SER A 145 -0.71 -15.36 -2.07
CA SER A 145 -0.63 -14.57 -3.31
C SER A 145 0.77 -14.56 -3.93
N VAL A 146 1.82 -15.05 -3.25
CA VAL A 146 3.11 -15.29 -3.90
C VAL A 146 2.95 -16.56 -4.75
N PRO A 147 3.17 -16.52 -6.07
CA PRO A 147 3.11 -17.72 -6.89
C PRO A 147 4.03 -18.80 -6.31
N GLU A 148 3.58 -20.05 -6.27
CA GLU A 148 4.33 -21.19 -5.70
C GLU A 148 5.75 -21.34 -6.29
N GLU A 149 5.99 -20.73 -7.45
CA GLU A 149 7.25 -20.74 -8.19
C GLU A 149 8.28 -19.70 -7.72
N ILE A 150 7.92 -18.75 -6.84
CA ILE A 150 8.84 -17.71 -6.34
C ILE A 150 9.46 -18.16 -5.01
N PHE A 151 10.66 -18.74 -5.08
CA PHE A 151 11.48 -19.04 -3.90
C PHE A 151 12.34 -17.85 -3.51
N LEU A 152 11.94 -17.14 -2.45
CA LEU A 152 12.67 -15.99 -1.90
C LEU A 152 13.88 -16.44 -1.07
N VAL A 153 15.00 -16.70 -1.74
CA VAL A 153 16.23 -17.18 -1.06
C VAL A 153 17.49 -16.38 -1.37
N GLN A 154 17.41 -15.34 -2.22
CA GLN A 154 18.61 -14.72 -2.80
C GLN A 154 18.42 -13.24 -3.22
N ALA A 155 19.43 -12.70 -3.92
CA ALA A 155 19.49 -11.34 -4.44
C ALA A 155 18.74 -11.24 -5.77
N GLU A 156 17.70 -10.41 -5.85
CA GLU A 156 16.85 -10.35 -7.04
C GLU A 156 16.34 -8.93 -7.30
N ILE A 157 15.85 -8.72 -8.53
CA ILE A 157 14.96 -7.60 -8.86
C ILE A 157 13.54 -8.15 -8.90
N TYR A 158 12.72 -7.68 -7.98
CA TYR A 158 11.31 -8.03 -7.86
C TYR A 158 10.44 -6.96 -8.51
N LYS A 159 9.36 -7.37 -9.16
CA LYS A 159 8.24 -6.48 -9.46
C LYS A 159 7.11 -6.76 -8.47
N GLY A 160 6.54 -5.70 -7.94
CA GLY A 160 5.52 -5.82 -6.91
C GLY A 160 4.89 -4.48 -6.54
N HIS A 161 4.04 -4.48 -5.55
CA HIS A 161 3.35 -3.28 -5.06
C HIS A 161 3.25 -3.27 -3.54
N PHE A 162 2.95 -2.08 -3.00
CA PHE A 162 2.53 -1.92 -1.61
C PHE A 162 1.01 -1.76 -1.55
N TYR A 163 0.46 -1.96 -0.36
CA TYR A 163 -0.97 -1.86 -0.09
C TYR A 163 -1.80 -3.08 -0.53
N ASP A 164 -1.62 -4.21 0.14
CA ASP A 164 -2.53 -5.35 0.01
C ASP A 164 -3.79 -5.13 0.87
N LEU A 165 -4.91 -4.85 0.20
CA LEU A 165 -6.21 -4.63 0.83
C LEU A 165 -6.75 -5.85 1.59
N GLU A 166 -6.37 -7.06 1.18
CA GLU A 166 -6.77 -8.30 1.84
C GLU A 166 -5.95 -8.51 3.10
N MET A 167 -4.63 -8.36 3.00
CA MET A 167 -3.73 -8.45 4.16
C MET A 167 -3.93 -7.30 5.13
N LYS A 168 -4.34 -6.10 4.70
CA LYS A 168 -4.69 -5.00 5.60
C LYS A 168 -5.78 -5.39 6.61
N LYS A 169 -6.72 -6.26 6.22
CA LYS A 169 -7.78 -6.74 7.12
C LYS A 169 -7.28 -7.83 8.06
N MET A 170 -6.30 -8.61 7.64
CA MET A 170 -5.83 -9.79 8.36
C MET A 170 -4.59 -9.52 9.22
N CYS A 171 -3.76 -8.55 8.82
CA CYS A 171 -2.41 -8.33 9.33
C CYS A 171 -2.15 -6.86 9.68
N GLU A 172 -1.60 -6.63 10.87
CA GLU A 172 -1.08 -5.33 11.25
C GLU A 172 0.02 -4.90 10.26
N ASN A 173 -0.05 -3.67 9.76
CA ASN A 173 0.85 -3.14 8.72
C ASN A 173 0.82 -3.92 7.39
N GLY A 174 -0.23 -4.68 7.06
CA GLY A 174 -0.40 -5.33 5.76
C GLY A 174 -0.22 -4.36 4.57
N GLU A 175 -0.60 -3.10 4.76
CA GLU A 175 -0.41 -2.03 3.78
C GLU A 175 1.05 -1.61 3.52
N LYS A 176 1.95 -1.88 4.45
CA LYS A 176 3.39 -1.59 4.35
C LYS A 176 4.21 -2.79 3.89
N ARG A 177 3.57 -3.94 3.68
CA ARG A 177 4.22 -5.14 3.14
C ARG A 177 4.39 -4.96 1.65
N PHE A 178 5.55 -5.37 1.14
CA PHE A 178 5.79 -5.46 -0.29
C PHE A 178 5.22 -6.79 -0.79
N ILE A 179 4.29 -6.73 -1.74
CA ILE A 179 3.73 -7.92 -2.38
C ILE A 179 4.48 -8.16 -3.67
N ILE A 180 5.19 -9.27 -3.72
CA ILE A 180 5.96 -9.68 -4.90
C ILE A 180 4.99 -10.33 -5.89
N GLU A 181 4.88 -9.74 -7.08
CA GLU A 181 4.11 -10.28 -8.20
C GLU A 181 4.96 -11.24 -9.04
N THR A 182 6.22 -10.87 -9.29
CA THR A 182 7.12 -11.66 -10.12
C THR A 182 8.58 -11.32 -9.87
N LYS A 183 9.46 -12.29 -10.17
CA LYS A 183 10.90 -12.08 -10.29
C LYS A 183 11.25 -11.59 -11.69
N ILE A 184 11.89 -10.43 -11.78
CA ILE A 184 12.35 -9.86 -13.06
C ILE A 184 13.74 -10.39 -13.41
N GLN A 185 14.64 -10.42 -12.43
CA GLN A 185 16.03 -10.80 -12.65
C GLN A 185 16.64 -11.42 -11.39
N ASP A 186 17.42 -12.49 -11.60
CA ASP A 186 18.31 -13.06 -10.59
C ASP A 186 19.67 -12.32 -10.62
N LEU A 187 20.16 -11.90 -9.46
CA LEU A 187 21.43 -11.18 -9.34
C LEU A 187 22.56 -12.07 -8.81
N SER A 188 22.28 -13.35 -8.52
CA SER A 188 23.25 -14.30 -7.95
C SER A 188 24.46 -14.57 -8.84
N ASP A 189 24.31 -14.53 -10.17
CA ASP A 189 25.40 -14.75 -11.14
C ASP A 189 26.35 -13.55 -11.32
N THR A 190 26.13 -12.44 -10.61
CA THR A 190 26.94 -11.22 -10.78
C THR A 190 28.22 -11.22 -9.93
N TYR A 191 28.51 -12.31 -9.19
CA TYR A 191 29.61 -12.37 -8.22
C TYR A 191 30.23 -13.76 -8.08
#